data_AF-A0A388Q363-F1
#
_entry.id   AF-A0A388Q363-F1
#
_cell.length_a   1.000
_cell.length_b   1.000
_cell.length_c   1.000
_cell.angle_alpha   90.00
_cell.angle_beta   90.00
_cell.angle_gamma   90.00
#
_symmetry.space_group_name_H-M   'P 1'
#
loop_
_entity.id
_entity.type
_entity.pdbx_description
1 polymer ?
#
loop_
_entity_poly.entity_id
_entity_poly.type
_entity_poly.pdbx_seq_one_letter_code
_entity_poly.pdbx_strand_id
1 'polypeptide(L)'
;MIHIIVGDEAAKNLEAAFGLDENLRGEIVALKDTLGIGPIQTEDQNLHDDIRTEFWKTIAPLQPEQISQDRHHIRQLIDQALTEEEPVCFWLAPCVSDVCAYFWLLPYFKKYPDMLHTINIIGLPF
;
A
#
# COMPACT_ATOMS: atom_id res chain seq x y z
N MET A 1 -3.83 15.30 -1.54
CA MET A 1 -4.36 13.92 -1.58
C MET A 1 -3.20 12.97 -1.40
N ILE A 2 -3.42 11.79 -0.81
CA ILE A 2 -2.36 10.80 -0.60
C ILE A 2 -2.62 9.57 -1.47
N HIS A 3 -1.60 9.08 -2.16
CA HIS A 3 -1.69 7.94 -3.06
C HIS A 3 -1.02 6.71 -2.47
N ILE A 4 -1.74 5.59 -2.47
CA ILE A 4 -1.18 4.28 -2.12
C ILE A 4 -1.04 3.47 -3.41
N ILE A 5 0.12 2.84 -3.61
CA ILE A 5 0.40 1.94 -4.73
C ILE A 5 1.27 0.78 -4.27
N VAL A 6 1.20 -0.37 -4.93
CA VAL A 6 2.03 -1.53 -4.57
C VAL A 6 3.32 -1.53 -5.38
N GLY A 7 4.46 -1.53 -4.69
CA GLY A 7 5.79 -1.66 -5.29
C GLY A 7 6.42 -0.35 -5.78
N ASP A 8 7.75 -0.31 -5.74
CA ASP A 8 8.54 0.89 -6.06
C ASP A 8 8.58 1.25 -7.53
N GLU A 9 8.52 0.26 -8.43
CA GLU A 9 8.48 0.55 -9.87
C GLU A 9 7.17 1.23 -10.25
N ALA A 10 6.04 0.74 -9.72
CA ALA A 10 4.74 1.36 -9.94
C ALA A 10 4.69 2.78 -9.35
N ALA A 11 5.27 3.00 -8.17
CA ALA A 11 5.38 4.33 -7.56
C ALA A 11 6.15 5.33 -8.44
N LYS A 12 7.28 4.92 -9.02
CA LYS A 12 8.04 5.76 -9.97
C LYS A 12 7.23 6.10 -11.21
N ASN A 13 6.48 5.13 -11.75
CA ASN A 13 5.63 5.35 -12.91
C ASN A 13 4.50 6.37 -12.58
N LEU A 14 3.91 6.27 -11.40
CA LEU A 14 2.91 7.21 -10.92
C LEU A 14 3.48 8.62 -10.73
N GLU A 15 4.66 8.73 -10.12
CA GLU A 15 5.35 10.02 -9.95
C GLU A 15 5.60 10.71 -11.29
N ALA A 16 6.03 9.95 -12.30
CA ALA A 16 6.20 10.47 -13.66
C ALA A 16 4.88 10.97 -14.27
N ALA A 17 3.75 10.32 -13.96
CA ALA A 17 2.43 10.73 -14.45
C ALA A 17 1.97 12.08 -13.85
N PHE A 18 2.39 12.43 -12.63
CA PHE A 18 2.09 13.76 -12.04
C PHE A 18 2.73 14.92 -12.80
N GLY A 19 3.76 14.66 -13.60
CA GLY A 19 4.32 15.65 -14.52
C GLY A 19 3.38 16.00 -15.69
N LEU A 20 2.38 15.15 -15.97
CA LEU A 20 1.42 15.31 -17.06
C LEU A 20 0.12 15.96 -16.61
N ASP A 21 -0.28 15.78 -15.35
CA ASP A 21 -1.45 16.42 -14.74
C ASP A 21 -1.13 16.85 -13.30
N GLU A 22 -1.01 18.16 -13.07
CA GLU A 22 -0.68 18.70 -11.75
C GLU A 22 -1.81 18.50 -10.72
N ASN A 23 -3.05 18.26 -11.14
CA ASN A 23 -4.16 18.03 -10.21
C ASN A 23 -4.05 16.70 -9.47
N LEU A 24 -3.24 15.78 -9.99
CA LEU A 24 -2.95 14.49 -9.37
C LEU A 24 -1.79 14.56 -8.37
N ARG A 25 -1.15 15.72 -8.16
CA ARG A 25 -0.03 15.80 -7.23
C ARG A 25 -0.46 15.48 -5.80
N GLY A 26 0.33 14.63 -5.18
CA GLY A 26 0.12 14.18 -3.81
C GLY A 26 1.31 13.37 -3.33
N GLU A 27 1.32 13.05 -2.04
CA GLU A 27 2.28 12.11 -1.48
C GLU A 27 2.05 10.70 -2.04
N ILE A 28 3.11 9.98 -2.39
CA ILE A 28 3.03 8.58 -2.83
C ILE A 28 3.60 7.70 -1.72
N VAL A 29 2.77 6.77 -1.23
CA VAL A 29 3.16 5.72 -0.29
C VAL A 29 3.14 4.37 -1.00
N ALA A 30 4.33 3.83 -1.21
CA ALA A 30 4.52 2.54 -1.83
C ALA A 30 4.49 1.41 -0.80
N LEU A 31 3.54 0.48 -0.93
CA LEU A 31 3.53 -0.77 -0.19
C LEU A 31 4.67 -1.67 -0.70
N LYS A 32 5.55 -2.10 0.20
CA LYS A 32 6.74 -2.87 -0.16
C LYS A 32 6.47 -4.37 -0.19
N ASP A 33 5.53 -4.83 0.62
CA ASP A 33 5.25 -6.23 0.81
C ASP A 33 4.43 -6.82 -0.35
N THR A 34 4.80 -8.02 -0.80
CA THR A 34 4.00 -8.77 -1.77
C THR A 34 3.01 -9.66 -1.02
N LEU A 35 1.89 -9.07 -0.61
CA LEU A 35 0.88 -9.72 0.23
C LEU A 35 0.24 -10.96 -0.43
N GLY A 36 0.31 -11.10 -1.76
CA GLY A 36 -0.12 -12.30 -2.48
C GLY A 36 0.71 -13.56 -2.18
N ILE A 37 1.81 -13.45 -1.43
CA ILE A 37 2.73 -14.54 -1.13
C ILE A 37 2.88 -14.67 0.38
N GLY A 38 2.64 -15.86 0.93
CA GLY A 38 2.84 -16.15 2.36
C GLY A 38 1.65 -15.80 3.25
N PRO A 39 1.85 -15.82 4.58
CA PRO A 39 0.77 -15.63 5.54
C PRO A 39 0.33 -14.16 5.63
N ILE A 40 -0.98 -13.93 5.62
CA ILE A 40 -1.61 -12.67 6.04
C ILE A 40 -2.42 -13.00 7.29
N GLN A 41 -1.93 -12.62 8.47
CA GLN A 41 -2.71 -12.80 9.70
C GLN A 41 -3.76 -11.70 9.82
N THR A 42 -5.00 -12.11 10.11
CA THR A 42 -6.17 -11.24 10.22
C THR A 42 -6.57 -10.96 11.67
N GLU A 43 -6.13 -11.77 12.63
CA GLU A 43 -6.64 -11.78 14.00
C GLU A 43 -5.87 -10.86 14.97
N ASP A 44 -4.53 -10.85 14.92
CA ASP A 44 -3.71 -9.89 15.66
C ASP A 44 -2.91 -9.02 14.69
N GLN A 45 -3.57 -7.94 14.24
CA GLN A 45 -2.94 -6.97 13.34
C GLN A 45 -1.66 -6.38 13.95
N ASN A 46 -1.45 -6.43 15.28
CA ASN A 46 -0.28 -5.79 15.90
C ASN A 46 1.04 -6.45 15.55
N LEU A 47 1.02 -7.71 15.11
CA LEU A 47 2.20 -8.49 14.77
C LEU A 47 2.40 -8.67 13.26
N HIS A 48 1.58 -8.00 12.43
CA HIS A 48 1.62 -8.18 10.98
C HIS A 48 3.03 -8.01 10.41
N ASP A 49 3.66 -6.86 10.67
CA ASP A 49 4.97 -6.51 10.14
C ASP A 49 6.06 -7.51 10.59
N ASP A 50 6.01 -7.97 11.84
CA ASP A 50 6.94 -8.97 12.38
C ASP A 50 6.77 -10.32 11.67
N ILE A 51 5.53 -10.79 11.52
CA ILE A 51 5.23 -12.07 10.86
C ILE A 51 5.68 -12.06 9.41
N ARG A 52 5.40 -10.96 8.71
CA ARG A 52 5.80 -10.78 7.32
C ARG A 52 7.32 -10.73 7.20
N THR A 53 7.99 -10.00 8.08
CA THR A 53 9.45 -9.93 8.15
C THR A 53 10.06 -11.32 8.37
N GLU A 54 9.56 -12.09 9.34
CA GLU A 54 10.05 -13.45 9.58
C GLU A 54 9.78 -14.39 8.41
N PHE A 55 8.60 -14.31 7.79
CA PHE A 55 8.28 -15.08 6.58
C PHE A 55 9.30 -14.82 5.46
N TRP A 56 9.56 -13.55 5.14
CA TRP A 56 10.49 -13.18 4.08
C TRP A 56 11.93 -13.61 4.39
N LYS A 57 12.38 -13.52 5.64
CA LYS A 57 13.68 -14.07 6.06
C LYS A 57 13.82 -15.58 5.79
N THR A 58 12.72 -16.35 5.84
CA THR A 58 12.77 -17.80 5.52
C THR A 58 12.88 -18.09 4.03
N ILE A 59 12.28 -17.25 3.18
CA ILE A 59 12.20 -17.48 1.72
C ILE A 59 13.37 -16.83 0.99
N ALA A 60 13.86 -15.69 1.47
CA ALA A 60 14.98 -14.94 0.88
C ALA A 60 16.02 -14.58 1.95
N PRO A 61 16.71 -15.58 2.54
CA PRO A 61 17.67 -15.35 3.62
C PRO A 61 18.89 -14.50 3.23
N LEU A 62 19.12 -14.31 1.93
CA LEU A 62 20.20 -13.47 1.38
C LEU A 62 19.75 -12.01 1.12
N GLN A 63 18.49 -11.67 1.41
CA GLN A 63 17.94 -10.31 1.30
C GLN A 63 17.67 -9.75 2.71
N PRO A 64 18.69 -9.20 3.39
CA PRO A 64 18.57 -8.76 4.78
C PRO A 64 17.62 -7.57 4.96
N GLU A 65 17.29 -6.84 3.89
CA GLU A 65 16.40 -5.67 3.96
C GLU A 65 14.90 -5.97 3.81
N GLN A 66 14.45 -7.23 3.72
CA GLN A 66 13.00 -7.54 3.66
C GLN A 66 12.33 -7.47 5.04
N ILE A 67 12.42 -6.29 5.66
CA ILE A 67 11.66 -5.93 6.85
C ILE A 67 10.37 -5.29 6.36
N SER A 68 9.24 -5.93 6.65
CA SER A 68 7.93 -5.36 6.36
C SER A 68 7.64 -4.24 7.37
N GLN A 69 7.31 -3.05 6.87
CA GLN A 69 6.90 -1.89 7.69
C GLN A 69 5.59 -1.28 7.18
N ASP A 70 4.91 -1.97 6.27
CA ASP A 70 3.75 -1.43 5.56
C ASP A 70 2.61 -1.12 6.52
N ARG A 71 2.36 -1.93 7.56
CA ARG A 71 1.32 -1.60 8.55
C ARG A 71 1.68 -0.33 9.30
N HIS A 72 2.91 -0.21 9.77
CA HIS A 72 3.37 0.99 10.46
C HIS A 72 3.16 2.25 9.59
N HIS A 73 3.58 2.21 8.33
CA HIS A 73 3.41 3.31 7.38
C HIS A 73 1.94 3.62 7.09
N ILE A 74 1.09 2.61 6.92
CA ILE A 74 -0.35 2.84 6.70
C ILE A 74 -1.02 3.51 7.91
N ARG A 75 -0.61 3.18 9.14
CA ARG A 75 -1.16 3.85 10.32
C ARG A 75 -0.74 5.32 10.38
N GLN A 76 0.54 5.60 10.12
CA GLN A 76 1.03 6.98 10.06
C GLN A 76 0.34 7.78 8.96
N LEU A 77 0.17 7.18 7.77
CA LEU A 77 -0.55 7.78 6.65
C LEU A 77 -1.98 8.14 7.04
N ILE A 78 -2.71 7.21 7.68
CA ILE A 78 -4.09 7.47 8.13
C ILE A 78 -4.14 8.63 9.13
N ASP A 79 -3.22 8.68 10.10
CA ASP A 79 -3.15 9.76 11.08
C ASP A 79 -2.88 11.12 10.42
N GLN A 80 -2.03 11.14 9.39
CA GLN A 80 -1.76 12.34 8.58
C GLN A 80 -2.98 12.75 7.76
N ALA A 81 -3.58 11.82 7.02
CA ALA A 81 -4.78 12.06 6.21
C ALA A 81 -5.94 12.62 7.04
N LEU A 82 -6.12 12.13 8.28
CA LEU A 82 -7.09 12.65 9.23
C LEU A 82 -6.78 14.09 9.67
N THR A 83 -5.51 14.39 9.91
CA THR A 83 -5.07 15.70 10.37
C THR A 83 -5.21 16.76 9.29
N GLU A 84 -4.93 16.38 8.04
CA GLU A 84 -4.94 17.27 6.88
C GLU A 84 -6.28 17.26 6.13
N GLU A 85 -7.24 16.44 6.58
CA GLU A 85 -8.54 16.22 5.93
C GLU A 85 -8.41 15.82 4.44
N GLU A 86 -7.37 15.04 4.12
CA GLU A 86 -7.09 14.62 2.75
C GLU A 86 -7.65 13.24 2.41
N PRO A 87 -8.18 13.05 1.19
CA PRO A 87 -8.58 11.72 0.72
C PRO A 87 -7.35 10.85 0.41
N VAL A 88 -7.53 9.54 0.60
CA VAL A 88 -6.53 8.52 0.27
C VAL A 88 -6.99 7.75 -0.97
N CYS A 89 -6.13 7.70 -1.99
CA CYS A 89 -6.40 7.03 -3.26
C CYS A 89 -5.51 5.79 -3.42
N PHE A 90 -6.12 4.60 -3.43
CA PHE A 90 -5.42 3.36 -3.74
C PHE A 90 -5.50 3.03 -5.24
N TRP A 91 -4.35 2.92 -5.90
CA TRP A 91 -4.25 2.52 -7.29
C TRP A 91 -4.35 0.99 -7.40
N LEU A 92 -5.39 0.51 -8.08
CA LEU A 92 -5.79 -0.89 -8.11
C LEU A 92 -5.82 -1.42 -9.56
N ALA A 93 -4.84 -2.24 -9.92
CA ALA A 93 -4.87 -3.06 -11.13
C ALA A 93 -5.48 -4.45 -10.85
N PRO A 94 -5.97 -5.17 -11.87
CA PRO A 94 -6.50 -6.53 -11.71
C PRO A 94 -5.38 -7.57 -11.57
N CYS A 95 -4.38 -7.31 -10.73
CA CYS A 95 -3.27 -8.21 -10.43
C CYS A 95 -3.37 -8.74 -8.99
N VAL A 96 -2.67 -9.85 -8.70
CA VAL A 96 -2.73 -10.50 -7.38
C VAL A 96 -2.26 -9.56 -6.27
N SER A 97 -1.16 -8.82 -6.51
CA SER A 97 -0.56 -7.93 -5.52
C SER A 97 -1.54 -6.84 -5.06
N ASP A 98 -2.18 -6.14 -6.00
CA ASP A 98 -3.07 -5.03 -5.69
C ASP A 98 -4.39 -5.51 -5.08
N VAL A 99 -4.94 -6.63 -5.57
CA VAL A 99 -6.16 -7.20 -5.00
C VAL A 99 -5.93 -7.63 -3.55
N CYS A 100 -4.80 -8.28 -3.25
CA CYS A 100 -4.44 -8.64 -1.89
C CYS A 100 -4.22 -7.40 -1.00
N ALA A 101 -3.51 -6.38 -1.51
CA ALA A 101 -3.32 -5.12 -0.81
C ALA A 101 -4.65 -4.42 -0.50
N TYR A 102 -5.58 -4.36 -1.46
CA TYR A 102 -6.90 -3.79 -1.26
C TYR A 102 -7.63 -4.41 -0.07
N PHE A 103 -7.75 -5.75 -0.05
CA PHE A 103 -8.42 -6.44 1.04
C PHE A 103 -7.69 -6.29 2.38
N TRP A 104 -6.36 -6.21 2.35
CA TRP A 104 -5.55 -5.95 3.54
C TRP A 104 -5.71 -4.52 4.08
N LEU A 105 -5.93 -3.52 3.21
CA LEU A 105 -6.15 -2.13 3.62
C LEU A 105 -7.53 -1.91 4.28
N LEU A 106 -8.57 -2.63 3.85
CA LEU A 106 -9.96 -2.42 4.28
C LEU A 106 -10.16 -2.36 5.81
N PRO A 107 -9.58 -3.24 6.64
CA PRO A 107 -9.73 -3.18 8.09
C PRO A 107 -9.20 -1.88 8.73
N TYR A 108 -8.16 -1.28 8.15
CA TYR A 108 -7.58 -0.03 8.66
C TYR A 108 -8.47 1.17 8.35
N PHE A 109 -9.05 1.20 7.15
CA PHE A 109 -9.92 2.29 6.69
C PHE A 109 -11.39 2.13 7.10
N LYS A 110 -11.83 0.95 7.54
CA LYS A 110 -13.22 0.69 7.96
C LYS A 110 -13.77 1.68 9.00
N LYS A 111 -12.90 2.27 9.83
CA LYS A 111 -13.29 3.25 10.86
C LYS A 111 -13.49 4.67 10.32
N TYR A 112 -13.05 4.92 9.09
CA TYR A 112 -13.02 6.23 8.46
C TYR A 112 -13.82 6.17 7.16
N PRO A 113 -15.15 6.33 7.23
CA PRO A 113 -15.98 6.32 6.03
C PRO A 113 -15.52 7.43 5.06
N ASP A 114 -15.64 7.15 3.76
CA ASP A 114 -15.28 8.07 2.68
C ASP A 114 -13.80 8.49 2.59
N MET A 115 -12.89 7.88 3.35
CA MET A 115 -11.46 8.21 3.29
C MET A 115 -10.71 7.48 2.18
N LEU A 116 -11.03 6.20 1.97
CA LEU A 116 -10.34 5.34 0.99
C LEU A 116 -11.11 5.29 -0.32
N HIS A 117 -10.50 5.78 -1.40
CA HIS A 117 -10.99 5.70 -2.76
C HIS A 117 -10.11 4.77 -3.58
N THR A 118 -10.68 4.07 -4.56
CA THR A 118 -9.91 3.27 -5.51
C THR A 118 -9.82 3.96 -6.87
N ILE A 119 -8.63 3.95 -7.45
CA ILE A 119 -8.37 4.35 -8.83
C ILE A 119 -8.06 3.07 -9.60
N ASN A 120 -9.03 2.61 -10.40
CA ASN A 120 -8.88 1.38 -11.16
C ASN A 120 -7.98 1.58 -12.37
N ILE A 121 -6.96 0.75 -12.47
CA ILE A 121 -6.04 0.67 -13.59
C ILE A 121 -6.50 -0.45 -14.51
N ILE A 122 -7.01 -0.10 -15.70
CA ILE A 122 -7.41 -1.08 -16.71
C ILE A 122 -6.67 -0.77 -18.01
N GLY A 123 -5.80 -1.67 -18.44
CA GLY A 123 -5.15 -1.61 -19.76
C GLY A 123 -4.03 -0.58 -19.90
N LEU A 124 -3.47 -0.07 -18.79
CA LEU A 124 -2.26 0.73 -18.79
C LEU A 124 -1.04 -0.15 -18.46
N PRO A 125 0.11 0.05 -19.12
CA PRO A 125 1.34 -0.70 -18.84
C PRO A 125 2.02 -0.10 -17.61
N PHE A 126 1.78 -0.67 -16.43
CA PHE A 126 2.52 -0.33 -15.21
C PHE A 126 3.23 -1.55 -14.65
#